data_AF-A0A7Y7BFB7-F1
#
_entry.id   AF-A0A7Y7BFB7-F1
#
_cell.length_a   1.000
_cell.length_b   1.000
_cell.length_c   1.000
_cell.angle_alpha   90.00
_cell.angle_beta   90.00
_cell.angle_gamma   90.00
#
_symmetry.space_group_name_H-M   'P 1'
#
loop_
_entity.id
_entity.type
_entity.pdbx_description
1 polymer ?
#
loop_
_entity_poly.entity_id
_entity_poly.type
_entity_poly.pdbx_seq_one_letter_code
_entity_poly.pdbx_strand_id
1 'polypeptide(L)' 'MNAQEKDPWSVYMTPTSIHELFSKYEGEFQMEIEMNGLNEPVLISSSHKMILGGRFLELKQKGKMMGMDYE' A
#
# COMPACT_ATOMS: atom_id res chain seq x y z
N MET A 1 16.49 -8.03 30.65
CA MET A 1 16.48 -8.88 29.44
C MET A 1 16.57 -7.94 28.27
N ASN A 2 17.70 -7.91 27.57
CA ASN A 2 17.91 -7.04 26.43
C ASN A 2 17.02 -7.57 25.28
N ALA A 3 16.00 -6.80 24.90
CA ALA A 3 15.19 -7.08 23.72
C ALA A 3 16.10 -6.90 22.50
N GLN A 4 16.69 -8.00 22.05
CA GLN A 4 17.40 -8.01 20.78
C GLN A 4 16.35 -7.71 19.71
N GLU A 5 16.47 -6.55 19.05
CA GLU A 5 15.61 -6.19 17.94
C GLU A 5 15.61 -7.36 16.97
N LYS A 6 14.41 -7.89 16.68
CA LYS A 6 14.28 -8.98 15.72
C LYS A 6 14.89 -8.49 14.42
N ASP A 7 15.78 -9.30 13.85
CA ASP A 7 16.34 -9.07 12.53
C ASP A 7 15.20 -8.62 11.59
N PRO A 8 15.28 -7.42 10.97
CA PRO A 8 14.22 -6.93 10.10
C PRO A 8 13.83 -7.97 9.06
N TRP A 9 14.78 -8.77 8.61
CA TRP A 9 14.53 -9.80 7.62
C TRP A 9 13.64 -10.93 8.13
N SER A 10 13.83 -11.35 9.39
CA SER A 10 12.92 -12.29 10.06
C SER A 10 11.48 -11.77 10.15
N VAL A 11 11.29 -10.47 10.34
CA VAL A 11 9.96 -9.84 10.45
C VAL A 11 9.24 -9.80 9.10
N TYR A 12 9.97 -9.53 8.01
CA TYR A 12 9.41 -9.50 6.65
C TYR A 12 9.15 -10.90 6.06
N MET A 13 9.94 -11.91 6.46
CA MET A 13 9.87 -13.25 5.88
C MET A 13 8.91 -14.19 6.62
N THR A 14 8.41 -13.80 7.80
CA THR A 14 7.48 -14.61 8.60
C THR A 14 6.15 -13.88 8.81
N PRO A 15 5.00 -14.59 8.70
CA PRO A 15 3.71 -14.01 9.05
C PRO A 15 3.71 -13.50 10.49
N THR A 16 3.24 -12.28 10.65
CA THR A 16 3.19 -11.53 11.92
C THR A 16 1.99 -10.59 11.86
N SER A 17 1.69 -9.89 12.95
CA SER A 17 0.55 -8.97 13.03
C SER A 17 0.53 -7.88 11.95
N ILE A 18 1.67 -7.50 11.37
CA ILE A 18 1.71 -6.55 10.26
C ILE A 18 1.06 -7.11 8.99
N HIS A 19 1.18 -8.41 8.75
CA HIS A 19 0.60 -9.08 7.60
C HIS A 19 -0.92 -9.16 7.71
N GLU A 20 -1.42 -9.47 8.91
CA GLU A 20 -2.85 -9.43 9.24
C GLU A 20 -3.43 -8.01 9.15
N LEU A 21 -2.62 -7.01 9.48
CA LEU A 21 -3.02 -5.62 9.31
C LEU A 21 -3.14 -5.28 7.81
N PHE A 22 -2.15 -5.63 7.01
CA PHE A 22 -2.16 -5.37 5.56
C PHE A 22 -3.28 -6.10 4.83
N SER A 23 -3.64 -7.32 5.22
CA SER A 23 -4.77 -8.03 4.61
C SER A 23 -6.11 -7.31 4.79
N LYS A 24 -6.26 -6.45 5.80
CA LYS A 24 -7.47 -5.63 5.98
C LYS A 24 -7.61 -4.53 4.94
N TYR A 25 -6.54 -4.22 4.21
CA TYR A 25 -6.51 -3.22 3.15
C TYR A 25 -6.64 -3.84 1.75
N GLU A 26 -6.91 -5.15 1.62
CA GLU A 26 -7.26 -5.72 0.31
C GLU A 26 -8.62 -5.23 -0.17
N GLY A 27 -8.73 -4.96 -1.47
CA GLY A 27 -9.96 -4.48 -2.08
C GLY A 27 -9.74 -3.37 -3.10
N GLU A 28 -10.84 -2.73 -3.47
CA GLU A 28 -10.87 -1.61 -4.41
C GLU A 28 -11.23 -0.34 -3.66
N PHE A 29 -10.47 0.73 -3.89
CA PHE A 29 -10.59 1.99 -3.18
C PHE A 29 -10.60 3.16 -4.17
N GLN A 30 -11.35 4.21 -3.82
CA GLN A 30 -11.12 5.54 -4.38
C GLN A 30 -10.21 6.30 -3.42
N MET A 31 -9.07 6.74 -3.92
CA MET A 31 -8.09 7.49 -3.16
C MET A 31 -8.11 8.94 -3.63
N GLU A 32 -8.11 9.86 -2.69
CA GLU A 32 -7.92 11.28 -2.91
C GLU A 32 -6.45 11.62 -2.66
N ILE A 33 -5.77 12.16 -3.67
CA ILE A 33 -4.35 12.53 -3.60
C ILE A 33 -4.20 14.04 -3.71
N GLU A 34 -3.63 14.63 -2.68
CA GLU A 34 -3.15 16.00 -2.70
C GLU A 34 -1.68 16.03 -3.13
N MET A 35 -1.37 16.83 -4.15
CA MET A 35 0.00 17.04 -4.61
C MET A 35 0.35 18.52 -4.52
N ASN A 36 1.54 18.83 -3.98
CA ASN A 36 2.04 20.20 -3.97
C ASN A 36 2.14 20.74 -5.40
N GLY A 37 1.46 21.86 -5.67
CA GLY A 37 1.41 22.51 -6.98
C GLY A 37 0.16 22.19 -7.80
N LEU A 38 -0.74 21.33 -7.30
CA LEU A 38 -2.10 21.21 -7.80
C LEU A 38 -3.06 22.04 -6.95
N ASN A 39 -4.06 22.65 -7.61
CA ASN A 39 -5.07 23.46 -6.94
C ASN A 39 -6.17 22.62 -6.28
N GLU A 40 -6.38 21.38 -6.75
CA GLU A 40 -7.44 20.49 -6.27
C GLU A 40 -6.89 19.06 -6.12
N PRO A 41 -7.40 18.29 -5.15
CA PRO A 41 -7.06 16.88 -5.00
C PRO A 41 -7.48 16.06 -6.23
N VAL A 42 -6.69 15.04 -6.56
CA VAL A 42 -6.98 14.13 -7.66
C VAL A 42 -7.57 12.84 -7.12
N LEU A 43 -8.72 12.43 -7.66
CA LEU A 43 -9.31 11.13 -7.38
C LEU A 43 -8.69 10.07 -8.30
N ILE A 44 -8.18 9.00 -7.69
CA ILE A 44 -7.65 7.83 -8.40
C ILE A 44 -8.34 6.55 -7.90
N SER A 45 -8.42 5.55 -8.78
CA SER A 45 -8.83 4.20 -8.39
C SER A 45 -7.61 3.41 -7.95
N SER A 46 -7.70 2.67 -6.85
CA SER A 46 -6.61 1.87 -6.30
C SER A 46 -7.08 0.46 -6.01
N SER A 47 -6.42 -0.53 -6.62
CA SER A 47 -6.62 -1.95 -6.36
C SER A 47 -5.52 -2.46 -5.45
N HIS A 48 -5.91 -3.07 -4.34
CA HIS A 48 -5.00 -3.57 -3.32
C HIS A 48 -5.11 -5.09 -3.21
N LYS A 49 -3.97 -5.77 -3.25
CA LYS A 49 -3.91 -7.23 -3.21
C LYS A 49 -2.71 -7.73 -2.43
N MET A 50 -2.92 -8.71 -1.56
CA MET A 50 -1.83 -9.42 -0.93
C MET A 50 -1.20 -10.41 -1.93
N ILE A 51 0.12 -10.35 -2.05
CA ILE A 51 0.93 -11.19 -2.94
C ILE A 51 1.93 -12.03 -2.13
N LEU A 52 2.58 -12.97 -2.82
CA LEU A 52 3.59 -13.88 -2.25
C LEU A 52 3.11 -14.59 -0.96
N GLY A 53 1.87 -15.10 -1.02
CA GLY A 53 1.27 -15.85 0.08
C GLY A 53 0.91 -14.99 1.30
N GLY A 54 0.50 -13.73 1.10
CA GLY A 54 0.08 -12.86 2.20
C GLY A 54 1.19 -12.02 2.82
N ARG A 55 2.35 -11.90 2.15
CA ARG A 55 3.54 -11.24 2.72
C ARG A 55 3.67 -9.78 2.34
N PHE A 56 3.24 -9.41 1.14
CA PHE A 56 3.34 -8.04 0.65
C PHE A 56 1.98 -7.57 0.17
N LEU A 57 1.67 -6.31 0.44
CA LEU A 57 0.52 -5.63 -0.15
C LEU A 57 0.98 -4.93 -1.43
N GLU A 58 0.43 -5.35 -2.57
CA GLU A 58 0.57 -4.66 -3.86
C GLU A 58 -0.56 -3.62 -3.97
N LEU A 59 -0.20 -2.40 -4.39
CA LEU A 59 -1.15 -1.33 -4.70
C LEU A 59 -0.99 -0.97 -6.18
N LYS A 60 -2.09 -1.00 -6.95
CA LYS A 60 -2.13 -0.59 -8.36
C LYS A 60 -3.06 0.59 -8.50
N GLN A 61 -2.54 1.72 -8.97
CA GLN A 61 -3.20 3.00 -8.92
C GLN A 61 -3.43 3.52 -10.33
N LYS A 62 -4.70 3.72 -10.68
CA LYS A 62 -5.10 4.19 -12.01
C LYS A 62 -5.86 5.50 -11.91
N GLY A 63 -5.50 6.45 -12.75
CA GLY A 63 -6.21 7.73 -12.79
C GLY A 63 -5.60 8.71 -13.78
N LYS A 64 -6.07 9.95 -13.71
CA LYS A 64 -5.53 11.05 -14.50
C LYS A 64 -4.73 11.98 -13.61
N MET A 65 -3.42 12.01 -13.78
CA MET A 65 -2.56 12.98 -13.10
C MET A 65 -2.10 14.04 -14.11
N MET A 66 -2.31 15.32 -13.79
CA MET A 66 -1.89 16.44 -14.65
C MET A 66 -2.39 16.35 -16.12
N GLY A 67 -3.57 15.75 -16.33
CA GLY A 67 -4.16 15.57 -17.67
C GLY A 67 -3.62 14.39 -18.48
N MET A 68 -2.70 13.59 -17.92
CA MET A 68 -2.18 12.36 -18.53
C MET A 68 -2.72 11.13 -17.80
N ASP A 69 -2.95 10.04 -18.54
CA ASP A 69 -3.32 8.76 -17.95
C ASP A 69 -2.13 8.15 -17.21
N TYR A 70 -2.37 7.67 -15.98
CA TYR A 70 -1.40 7.05 -15.08
C TYR A 70 -1.93 5.68 -14.64
N GLU A 71 -1.06 4.66 -14.62
CA GLU A 71 -1.33 3.28 -14.17
C GLU A 71 -0.14 2.72 -13.37
#